data_AF-U1Q4B7-F1
#
_entry.id   AF-U1Q4B7-F1
#
_cell.length_a   1.000
_cell.length_b   1.000
_cell.length_c   1.000
_cell.angle_alpha   90.00
_cell.angle_beta   90.00
_cell.angle_gamma   90.00
#
_symmetry.space_group_name_H-M   'P 1'
#
loop_
_entity.id
_entity.type
_entity.pdbx_description
1 polymer ?
#
loop_
_entity_poly.entity_id
_entity_poly.type
_entity_poly.pdbx_seq_one_letter_code
_entity_poly.pdbx_strand_id
1 'polypeptide(L)'
;EIAVAITYLLEREKTLTEGAGAAALAAVLHDRFSFADNEVIVPALCGGNIDMNQLTTVLLRGLVETGRYLRIHTILEDYPGALEELVAILAAYDANIYAINHNRTSRTVSMEKADVEIELETMGPTHIESLLEALREDGFEVEVLD
;
A
#
# COMPACT_ATOMS: atom_id res chain seq x y z
N GLU A 1 -10.98 3.99 3.78
CA GLU A 1 -11.59 4.70 4.93
C GLU A 1 -11.55 3.95 6.27
N ILE A 2 -12.35 2.88 6.46
CA ILE A 2 -12.39 2.14 7.74
C ILE A 2 -11.00 1.61 8.13
N ALA A 3 -10.28 1.04 7.18
CA ALA A 3 -8.92 0.56 7.38
C ALA A 3 -7.94 1.66 7.82
N VAL A 4 -8.08 2.86 7.23
CA VAL A 4 -7.29 4.04 7.61
C VAL A 4 -7.63 4.46 9.05
N ALA A 5 -8.91 4.49 9.41
CA ALA A 5 -9.33 4.84 10.78
C ALA A 5 -8.82 3.84 11.83
N ILE A 6 -8.88 2.54 11.56
CA ILE A 6 -8.32 1.50 12.46
C ILE A 6 -6.81 1.67 12.58
N THR A 7 -6.11 1.87 11.46
CA THR A 7 -4.65 2.10 11.45
C THR A 7 -4.29 3.33 12.29
N TYR A 8 -5.04 4.43 12.12
CA TYR A 8 -4.86 5.67 12.88
C TYR A 8 -5.06 5.45 14.40
N LEU A 9 -6.11 4.73 14.80
CA LEU A 9 -6.36 4.38 16.20
C LEU A 9 -5.21 3.57 16.80
N LEU A 10 -4.68 2.60 16.07
CA LEU A 10 -3.57 1.76 16.52
C LEU A 10 -2.25 2.52 16.59
N GLU A 11 -2.04 3.49 15.72
CA GLU A 11 -0.82 4.30 15.68
C GLU A 11 -0.81 5.37 16.76
N ARG A 12 -1.90 6.12 16.90
CA ARG A 12 -1.97 7.28 17.80
C ARG A 12 -2.47 6.95 19.19
N GLU A 13 -3.55 6.18 19.29
CA GLU A 13 -4.25 5.93 20.56
C GLU A 13 -3.99 4.52 21.12
N LYS A 14 -3.27 3.68 20.38
CA LYS A 14 -3.02 2.26 20.71
C LYS A 14 -4.30 1.48 21.01
N THR A 15 -5.40 1.88 20.38
CA THR A 15 -6.74 1.34 20.64
C THR A 15 -7.14 0.42 19.48
N LEU A 16 -7.51 -0.81 19.82
CA LEU A 16 -8.01 -1.80 18.86
C LEU A 16 -9.54 -1.74 18.77
N THR A 17 -10.07 -1.80 17.56
CA THR A 17 -11.50 -1.88 17.30
C THR A 17 -11.78 -2.73 16.06
N GLU A 18 -13.04 -3.14 15.89
CA GLU A 18 -13.51 -3.82 14.68
C GLU A 18 -13.96 -2.81 13.61
N GLY A 19 -14.27 -3.29 12.40
CA GLY A 19 -14.68 -2.44 11.28
C GLY A 19 -15.86 -1.51 11.59
N ALA A 20 -16.93 -2.06 12.18
CA ALA A 20 -18.10 -1.28 12.58
C ALA A 20 -17.76 -0.25 13.67
N GLY A 21 -16.86 -0.61 14.58
CA GLY A 21 -16.38 0.22 15.66
C GLY A 21 -15.60 1.46 15.25
N ALA A 22 -14.87 1.36 14.14
CA ALA A 22 -14.14 2.47 13.55
C ALA A 22 -14.99 3.36 12.64
N ALA A 23 -16.24 3.00 12.34
CA ALA A 23 -17.04 3.69 11.32
C ALA A 23 -17.28 5.17 11.64
N ALA A 24 -17.60 5.49 12.91
CA ALA A 24 -17.81 6.87 13.34
C ALA A 24 -16.53 7.71 13.17
N LEU A 25 -15.37 7.15 13.52
CA LEU A 25 -14.10 7.85 13.34
C LEU A 25 -13.75 7.99 11.85
N ALA A 26 -13.97 6.96 11.04
CA ALA A 26 -13.71 7.01 9.60
C ALA A 26 -14.52 8.13 8.94
N ALA A 27 -15.79 8.30 9.33
CA ALA A 27 -16.65 9.37 8.83
C ALA A 27 -16.09 10.77 9.17
N VAL A 28 -15.51 10.94 10.37
CA VAL A 28 -14.84 12.19 10.76
C VAL A 28 -13.57 12.42 9.97
N LEU A 29 -12.71 11.40 9.84
CA LEU A 29 -11.42 11.53 9.15
C LEU A 29 -11.54 11.81 7.64
N HIS A 30 -12.68 11.49 7.04
CA HIS A 30 -12.92 11.63 5.60
C HIS A 30 -14.07 12.61 5.29
N ASP A 31 -14.39 13.50 6.23
CA ASP A 31 -15.38 14.58 6.05
C ASP A 31 -16.73 14.10 5.48
N ARG A 32 -17.22 12.96 5.98
CA ARG A 32 -18.44 12.31 5.46
C ARG A 32 -19.75 12.97 5.91
N PHE A 33 -19.68 13.98 6.78
CA PHE A 33 -20.82 14.77 7.23
C PHE A 33 -20.37 16.19 7.60
N SER A 34 -21.31 17.14 7.58
CA SER A 34 -21.03 18.53 7.92
C SER A 34 -21.10 18.76 9.43
N PHE A 35 -20.16 19.52 9.96
CA PHE A 35 -20.11 20.00 11.33
C PHE A 35 -19.53 21.43 11.32
N ALA A 36 -19.81 22.23 12.35
CA ALA A 36 -19.26 23.58 12.43
C ALA A 36 -17.75 23.57 12.76
N ASP A 37 -17.00 24.61 12.37
CA ASP A 37 -15.53 24.69 12.51
C ASP A 37 -15.00 24.43 13.93
N ASN A 38 -15.80 24.68 14.96
CA ASN A 38 -15.44 24.48 16.38
C ASN A 38 -16.38 23.51 17.10
N GLU A 39 -17.10 22.66 16.35
CA GLU A 39 -17.98 21.65 16.93
C GLU A 39 -17.16 20.51 17.53
N VAL A 40 -17.46 20.15 18.79
CA VAL A 40 -16.80 19.04 19.45
C VAL A 40 -17.46 17.74 19.02
N ILE A 41 -16.75 16.94 18.24
CA ILE A 41 -17.19 15.63 17.77
C ILE A 41 -16.60 14.54 18.69
N VAL A 42 -17.45 13.63 19.15
CA VAL A 42 -17.03 12.49 19.98
C VAL A 42 -17.43 11.19 19.28
N PRO A 43 -16.54 10.59 18.46
CA PRO A 43 -16.79 9.30 17.84
C PRO A 43 -16.89 8.21 18.91
N ALA A 44 -18.01 7.49 18.95
CA ALA A 44 -18.15 6.32 19.80
C ALA A 44 -17.42 5.14 19.14
N LEU A 45 -16.34 4.68 19.77
CA LEU A 45 -15.65 3.45 19.38
C LEU A 45 -16.37 2.26 20.03
N CYS A 46 -16.91 1.35 19.22
CA CYS A 46 -17.61 0.16 19.70
C CYS A 46 -16.93 -1.13 19.27
N GLY A 47 -16.92 -2.14 20.14
CA GLY A 47 -16.37 -3.45 19.80
C GLY A 47 -14.84 -3.51 19.65
N GLY A 48 -14.31 -4.73 19.70
CA GLY A 48 -12.88 -5.02 19.61
C GLY A 48 -12.58 -6.50 19.38
N ASN A 49 -13.59 -7.26 18.91
CA ASN A 49 -13.48 -8.69 18.69
C ASN A 49 -12.99 -8.98 17.26
N ILE A 50 -11.84 -8.40 16.91
CA ILE A 50 -11.18 -8.64 15.63
C ILE A 50 -10.13 -9.73 15.79
N ASP A 51 -10.10 -10.70 14.88
CA ASP A 51 -9.04 -11.71 14.86
C ASP A 51 -7.77 -11.20 14.17
N MET A 52 -6.65 -11.90 14.40
CA MET A 52 -5.33 -11.47 13.92
C MET A 52 -5.21 -11.45 12.39
N ASN A 53 -5.93 -12.31 11.67
CA ASN A 53 -5.89 -12.33 10.21
C ASN A 53 -6.66 -11.14 9.64
N GLN A 54 -7.82 -10.82 10.23
CA GLN A 54 -8.58 -9.63 9.88
C GLN A 54 -7.78 -8.36 10.18
N LEU A 55 -7.16 -8.27 11.36
CA LEU A 55 -6.32 -7.14 11.74
C LEU A 55 -5.17 -6.93 10.73
N THR A 56 -4.47 -8.00 10.36
CA THR A 56 -3.39 -7.94 9.35
C THR A 56 -3.91 -7.42 8.01
N THR A 57 -5.04 -7.93 7.53
CA THR A 57 -5.65 -7.50 6.26
C THR A 57 -6.03 -6.01 6.30
N VAL A 58 -6.63 -5.57 7.40
CA VAL A 58 -7.07 -4.18 7.58
C VAL A 58 -5.88 -3.23 7.69
N LEU A 59 -4.83 -3.61 8.41
CA LEU A 59 -3.59 -2.83 8.49
C LEU A 59 -2.94 -2.66 7.13
N LEU A 60 -2.78 -3.75 6.36
CA LEU A 60 -2.23 -3.67 5.01
C LEU A 60 -3.03 -2.72 4.12
N ARG A 61 -4.37 -2.83 4.12
CA ARG A 61 -5.24 -1.89 3.39
C ARG A 61 -5.06 -0.44 3.86
N GLY A 62 -4.91 -0.22 5.16
CA GLY A 62 -4.66 1.11 5.71
C GLY A 62 -3.32 1.69 5.25
N LEU A 63 -2.27 0.85 5.16
CA LEU A 63 -0.96 1.24 4.63
C LEU A 63 -1.03 1.55 3.13
N VAL A 64 -1.74 0.75 2.33
CA VAL A 64 -1.97 1.01 0.89
C VAL A 64 -2.68 2.35 0.69
N GLU A 65 -3.81 2.56 1.36
CA GLU A 65 -4.60 3.79 1.24
C GLU A 65 -3.84 5.05 1.69
N THR A 66 -2.88 4.90 2.61
CA THR A 66 -2.04 6.01 3.06
C THR A 66 -0.75 6.15 2.25
N GLY A 67 -0.56 5.35 1.20
CA GLY A 67 0.61 5.36 0.33
C GLY A 67 1.90 4.93 1.04
N ARG A 68 1.80 4.07 2.06
CA ARG A 68 2.93 3.55 2.83
C ARG A 68 3.32 2.12 2.46
N TYR A 69 2.48 1.46 1.67
CA TYR A 69 2.74 0.16 1.12
C TYR A 69 2.28 0.15 -0.33
N LEU A 70 3.11 -0.35 -1.24
CA LEU A 70 2.84 -0.41 -2.67
C LEU A 70 3.21 -1.80 -3.15
N ARG A 71 2.32 -2.42 -3.93
CA ARG A 71 2.61 -3.67 -4.62
C ARG A 71 2.54 -3.42 -6.11
N ILE A 72 3.60 -3.79 -6.83
CA ILE A 72 3.68 -3.60 -8.28
C ILE A 72 3.99 -4.92 -8.98
N HIS A 73 3.52 -5.04 -10.20
CA HIS A 73 3.92 -6.06 -11.15
C HIS A 73 4.63 -5.41 -12.32
N THR A 74 5.68 -6.07 -12.81
CA THR A 74 6.38 -5.70 -14.03
C THR A 74 6.90 -6.95 -14.74
N ILE A 75 7.22 -6.81 -16.01
CA ILE A 75 7.82 -7.87 -16.82
C ILE A 75 9.25 -7.46 -17.15
N LEU A 76 10.21 -8.30 -16.74
CA LEU A 76 11.61 -8.13 -17.08
C LEU A 76 11.98 -8.94 -18.33
N GLU A 77 12.84 -8.36 -19.17
CA GLU A 77 13.49 -9.10 -20.25
C GLU A 77 14.55 -10.07 -19.66
N ASP A 78 14.74 -11.23 -20.31
CA ASP A 78 15.67 -12.26 -19.82
C ASP A 78 17.11 -11.99 -20.28
N TYR A 79 17.73 -10.96 -19.68
CA TYR A 79 19.17 -10.74 -19.76
C TYR A 79 19.79 -10.50 -18.39
N PRO A 80 21.08 -10.84 -18.19
CA PRO A 80 21.78 -10.54 -16.94
C PRO A 80 21.84 -9.04 -16.69
N GLY A 81 21.33 -8.58 -15.54
CA GLY A 81 21.30 -7.16 -15.17
C GLY A 81 19.90 -6.55 -15.12
N ALA A 82 18.89 -7.13 -15.78
CA ALA A 82 17.54 -6.56 -15.84
C ALA A 82 16.93 -6.29 -14.44
N LEU A 83 17.13 -7.20 -13.49
CA LEU A 83 16.68 -7.00 -12.10
C LEU A 83 17.53 -5.98 -11.34
N GLU A 84 18.83 -5.89 -11.65
CA GLU A 84 19.72 -4.90 -11.06
C GLU A 84 19.30 -3.49 -11.45
N GLU A 85 18.98 -3.26 -12.72
CA GLU A 85 18.48 -1.98 -13.23
C GLU A 85 17.19 -1.56 -12.51
N LEU A 86 16.23 -2.47 -12.39
CA LEU A 86 14.99 -2.24 -11.65
C LEU A 86 15.28 -1.85 -10.18
N VAL A 87 16.09 -2.64 -9.48
CA VAL A 87 16.43 -2.40 -8.06
C VAL A 87 17.21 -1.10 -7.88
N ALA A 88 18.05 -0.72 -8.84
CA ALA A 88 18.79 0.53 -8.80
C ALA A 88 17.86 1.75 -8.81
N ILE A 89 16.78 1.72 -9.60
CA ILE A 89 15.77 2.79 -9.62
C ILE A 89 15.02 2.83 -8.29
N LEU A 90 14.55 1.67 -7.80
CA LEU A 90 13.86 1.59 -6.51
C LEU A 90 14.71 2.18 -5.37
N ALA A 91 16.01 1.86 -5.35
CA ALA A 91 16.95 2.39 -4.39
C ALA A 91 17.21 3.89 -4.55
N ALA A 92 17.29 4.40 -5.78
CA ALA A 92 17.50 5.83 -6.07
C ALA A 92 16.34 6.71 -5.59
N TYR A 93 15.15 6.14 -5.46
CA TYR A 93 13.95 6.81 -4.96
C TYR A 93 13.67 6.53 -3.48
N ASP A 94 14.59 5.90 -2.74
CA ASP A 94 14.41 5.56 -1.32
C ASP A 94 13.18 4.65 -1.05
N ALA A 95 12.84 3.77 -2.00
CA ALA A 95 11.81 2.75 -1.81
C ALA A 95 12.42 1.49 -1.17
N ASN A 96 11.93 1.12 0.01
CA ASN A 96 12.39 -0.09 0.70
C ASN A 96 11.66 -1.33 0.15
N ILE A 97 12.39 -2.42 -0.09
CA ILE A 97 11.83 -3.64 -0.68
C ILE A 97 11.50 -4.63 0.42
N TYR A 98 10.22 -4.98 0.55
CA TYR A 98 9.75 -6.05 1.44
C TYR A 98 9.94 -7.43 0.83
N ALA A 99 9.55 -7.58 -0.43
CA ALA A 99 9.61 -8.85 -1.14
C ALA A 99 9.76 -8.63 -2.64
N ILE A 100 10.46 -9.56 -3.29
CA ILE A 100 10.52 -9.70 -4.75
C ILE A 100 10.15 -11.14 -5.06
N ASN A 101 9.12 -11.33 -5.87
CA ASN A 101 8.74 -12.63 -6.41
C ASN A 101 8.99 -12.63 -7.92
N HIS A 102 9.95 -13.45 -8.35
CA HIS A 102 10.41 -13.51 -9.73
C HIS A 102 10.13 -14.90 -10.30
N ASN A 103 9.21 -14.97 -11.27
CA ASN A 103 8.75 -16.21 -11.88
C ASN A 103 9.08 -16.26 -13.37
N ARG A 104 9.95 -17.20 -13.76
CA ARG A 104 10.34 -17.47 -15.15
C ARG A 104 9.50 -18.54 -15.85
N THR A 105 8.57 -19.17 -15.11
CA THR A 105 7.77 -20.32 -15.57
C THR A 105 6.30 -19.98 -15.76
N SER A 106 5.94 -18.70 -15.70
CA SER A 106 4.59 -18.20 -15.92
C SER A 106 4.14 -18.54 -17.36
N ARG A 107 2.94 -19.11 -17.50
CA ARG A 107 2.40 -19.59 -18.79
C ARG A 107 1.95 -18.46 -19.71
N THR A 108 1.99 -17.21 -19.24
CA THR A 108 1.47 -16.02 -19.91
C THR A 108 2.56 -15.24 -20.64
N VAL A 109 3.82 -15.58 -20.39
CA VAL A 109 4.99 -14.82 -20.83
C VAL A 109 5.87 -15.71 -21.72
N SER A 110 6.37 -15.17 -22.84
CA SER A 110 7.27 -15.89 -23.76
C SER A 110 8.53 -16.39 -23.03
N MET A 111 9.18 -17.45 -23.53
CA MET A 111 10.37 -18.10 -22.91
C MET A 111 11.54 -17.17 -22.53
N GLU A 112 11.51 -15.89 -22.91
CA GLU A 112 12.58 -14.90 -22.77
C GLU A 112 12.19 -13.70 -21.87
N LYS A 113 11.14 -13.85 -21.07
CA LYS A 113 10.64 -12.78 -20.19
C LYS A 113 10.27 -13.36 -18.83
N ALA A 114 10.37 -12.55 -17.79
CA ALA A 114 10.11 -12.97 -16.43
C ALA A 114 9.13 -12.05 -15.71
N ASP A 115 8.15 -12.65 -15.05
CA ASP A 115 7.18 -11.92 -14.23
C ASP A 115 7.81 -11.57 -12.89
N VAL A 116 7.75 -10.29 -12.51
CA VAL A 116 8.26 -9.79 -11.24
C VAL A 116 7.17 -9.04 -10.51
N GLU A 117 6.84 -9.52 -9.31
CA GLU A 117 6.00 -8.83 -8.35
C GLU A 117 6.87 -8.31 -7.21
N ILE A 118 6.68 -7.04 -6.84
CA ILE A 118 7.48 -6.36 -5.83
C ILE A 118 6.55 -5.72 -4.80
N GLU A 119 6.86 -5.95 -3.54
CA GLU A 119 6.23 -5.29 -2.39
C GLU A 119 7.20 -4.24 -1.85
N LEU A 120 6.70 -3.01 -1.71
CA LEU A 120 7.50 -1.82 -1.40
C LEU A 120 6.93 -1.05 -0.21
N GLU A 121 7.81 -0.59 0.67
CA GLU A 121 7.50 0.50 1.60
C GLU A 121 7.68 1.84 0.90
N THR A 122 6.72 2.73 1.07
CA THR A 122 6.70 4.04 0.41
C THR A 122 6.36 5.16 1.40
N MET A 123 6.50 6.41 0.97
CA MET A 123 6.42 7.61 1.84
C MET A 123 5.25 8.51 1.47
N GLY A 124 4.12 7.90 1.14
CA GLY A 124 2.90 8.58 0.73
C GLY A 124 2.69 8.65 -0.79
N PRO A 125 1.53 9.16 -1.21
CA PRO A 125 1.12 9.16 -2.62
C PRO A 125 2.09 9.85 -3.57
N THR A 126 2.66 10.99 -3.16
CA THR A 126 3.63 11.72 -3.99
C THR A 126 4.90 10.92 -4.24
N HIS A 127 5.39 10.19 -3.23
CA HIS A 127 6.55 9.32 -3.42
C HIS A 127 6.21 8.19 -4.40
N ILE A 128 5.04 7.57 -4.27
CA ILE A 128 4.56 6.54 -5.20
C ILE A 128 4.50 7.08 -6.64
N GLU A 129 3.92 8.26 -6.85
CA GLU A 129 3.81 8.87 -8.18
C GLU A 129 5.19 9.08 -8.82
N SER A 130 6.13 9.69 -8.08
CA SER A 130 7.49 9.92 -8.57
C SER A 130 8.23 8.61 -8.89
N LEU A 131 8.08 7.59 -8.03
CA LEU A 131 8.69 6.28 -8.26
C LEU A 131 8.14 5.59 -9.52
N LEU A 132 6.81 5.60 -9.69
CA LEU A 132 6.15 4.98 -10.85
C LEU A 132 6.48 5.72 -12.15
N GLU A 133 6.63 7.04 -12.10
CA GLU A 133 7.08 7.83 -13.25
C GLU A 133 8.50 7.44 -13.65
N ALA A 134 9.44 7.40 -12.71
CA ALA A 134 10.82 7.01 -12.97
C ALA A 134 10.97 5.61 -13.57
N LEU A 135 10.23 4.63 -13.03
CA LEU A 135 10.22 3.28 -13.57
C LEU A 135 9.73 3.26 -15.03
N ARG A 136 8.71 4.05 -15.37
CA ARG A 136 8.19 4.13 -16.75
C ARG A 136 9.14 4.86 -17.69
N GLU A 137 9.82 5.90 -17.22
CA GLU A 137 10.82 6.64 -17.99
C GLU A 137 12.02 5.75 -18.38
N ASP A 138 12.41 4.84 -17.49
CA ASP A 138 13.46 3.84 -17.75
C ASP A 138 12.96 2.60 -18.51
N GLY A 139 11.71 2.61 -18.99
CA GLY A 139 11.17 1.61 -19.91
C GLY A 139 10.51 0.40 -19.25
N PHE A 140 10.30 0.41 -17.93
CA PHE A 140 9.56 -0.65 -17.25
C PHE A 140 8.04 -0.46 -17.43
N GLU A 141 7.36 -1.51 -17.90
CA GLU A 141 5.90 -1.59 -17.83
C GLU A 141 5.50 -1.94 -16.40
N VAL A 142 4.83 -1.02 -15.70
CA VAL A 142 4.48 -1.19 -14.28
C VAL A 142 2.97 -1.14 -14.09
N GLU A 143 2.43 -2.22 -13.53
CA GLU A 143 1.05 -2.35 -13.05
C GLU A 143 1.04 -2.24 -11.52
N VAL A 144 0.16 -1.40 -10.96
CA VAL A 144 -0.08 -1.36 -9.51
C VAL A 144 -1.10 -2.42 -9.15
N LEU A 145 -0.79 -3.24 -8.15
CA LEU A 145 -1.65 -4.31 -7.67
C LEU A 145 -2.43 -3.88 -6.43
N ASP A 146 -3.69 -4.32 -6.35
CA ASP A 146 -4.59 -4.10 -5.20
C ASP A 146 -4.20 -4.91 -3.93
#